data_AF-A0A4P9XTN0-F1
#
_entry.id   AF-A0A4P9XTN0-F1
#
_cell.length_a   1.000
_cell.length_b   1.000
_cell.length_c   1.000
_cell.angle_alpha   90.00
_cell.angle_beta   90.00
_cell.angle_gamma   90.00
#
_symmetry.space_group_name_H-M   'P 1'
#
loop_
_entity.id
_entity.type
_entity.pdbx_description
1 polymer ?
#
loop_
_entity_poly.entity_id
_entity_poly.type
_entity_poly.pdbx_seq_one_letter_code
_entity_poly.pdbx_strand_id
1 'polypeptide(L)' 'FLQPVDTALVTDYLAVIHHPMDLGTMQQKVEQHIYMTLEEFREDIMRVCNNARIYNKPDTIYYREAERL' A
#
# COMPACT_ATOMS: atom_id res chain seq x y z
N PHE A 1 -7.03 -2.23 0.93
CA PHE A 1 -5.70 -2.10 1.56
C PHE A 1 -5.20 -3.35 2.27
N LEU A 2 -6.07 -4.29 2.66
CA LEU A 2 -5.64 -5.44 3.48
C LEU A 2 -4.86 -6.52 2.72
N GLN A 3 -5.08 -6.67 1.42
CA GLN A 3 -4.45 -7.68 0.59
C GLN A 3 -3.69 -7.02 -0.55
N PRO A 4 -2.63 -7.67 -1.09
CA PRO A 4 -1.96 -7.22 -2.30
C PRO A 4 -2.95 -7.04 -3.45
N VAL A 5 -2.65 -6.10 -4.36
CA VAL A 5 -3.41 -5.97 -5.60
C VAL A 5 -3.11 -7.18 -6.48
N ASP A 6 -4.17 -7.84 -6.95
CA ASP A 6 -4.05 -8.92 -7.93
C ASP A 6 -3.66 -8.34 -9.30
N THR A 7 -2.41 -8.53 -9.68
CA THR A 7 -1.83 -7.98 -10.91
C THR A 7 -2.23 -8.75 -12.17
N ALA A 8 -2.85 -9.93 -12.03
CA ALA A 8 -3.48 -10.60 -13.16
C ALA A 8 -4.82 -9.95 -13.53
N LEU A 9 -5.51 -9.36 -12.54
CA LEU A 9 -6.77 -8.63 -12.74
C LEU A 9 -6.53 -7.14 -13.05
N VAL A 10 -5.55 -6.53 -12.38
CA VAL A 10 -5.18 -5.12 -12.52
C VAL A 10 -3.83 -5.03 -13.23
N THR A 11 -3.84 -5.30 -14.52
CA THR A 11 -2.64 -5.59 -15.31
C THR A 11 -1.71 -4.39 -15.50
N ASP A 12 -2.21 -3.16 -15.34
CA ASP A 12 -1.44 -1.92 -15.46
C ASP A 12 -0.84 -1.44 -14.11
N TYR A 13 -1.22 -2.07 -12.99
CA TYR A 13 -0.87 -1.60 -11.65
C TYR A 13 0.64 -1.44 -11.46
N LEU A 14 1.43 -2.43 -11.88
CA LEU A 14 2.89 -2.42 -11.73
C LEU A 14 3.61 -1.49 -12.72
N ALA A 15 2.93 -1.03 -13.77
CA ALA A 15 3.47 0.01 -14.64
C ALA A 15 3.43 1.39 -13.99
N VAL A 16 2.50 1.59 -13.06
CA VAL A 16 2.28 2.86 -12.34
C VAL A 16 2.91 2.82 -10.94
N ILE A 17 2.78 1.70 -10.23
CA ILE A 17 3.22 1.53 -8.84
C ILE A 17 4.46 0.63 -8.78
N HIS A 18 5.61 1.23 -8.52
CA HIS A 18 6.90 0.53 -8.51
C HIS A 18 7.20 -0.23 -7.21
N HIS A 19 6.58 0.18 -6.09
CA HIS A 19 6.77 -0.47 -4.79
C HIS A 19 5.42 -0.76 -4.15
N PRO A 20 4.72 -1.83 -4.59
CA PRO A 20 3.45 -2.24 -3.99
C PRO A 20 3.60 -2.52 -2.49
N MET A 21 2.58 -2.17 -1.73
CA MET A 21 2.48 -2.47 -0.29
C MET A 21 1.02 -2.55 0.10
N ASP A 22 0.71 -3.39 1.08
CA ASP A 22 -0.61 -3.60 1.66
C ASP A 22 -0.49 -3.96 3.16
N LEU A 23 -1.59 -3.79 3.91
CA LEU A 23 -1.58 -3.98 5.36
C LEU A 23 -1.36 -5.44 5.77
N GLY A 24 -1.73 -6.41 4.93
CA GLY A 24 -1.49 -7.83 5.20
C GLY A 24 0.00 -8.18 5.10
N THR A 25 0.67 -7.67 4.07
CA THR A 25 2.14 -7.76 3.95
C THR A 25 2.84 -7.06 5.13
N MET A 26 2.36 -5.87 5.53
CA MET A 26 2.89 -5.19 6.72
C MET A 26 2.71 -6.01 8.00
N GLN A 27 1.55 -6.65 8.18
CA GLN A 27 1.31 -7.54 9.32
C GLN A 27 2.32 -8.70 9.34
N GLN A 28 2.54 -9.36 8.19
CA GLN A 28 3.54 -10.43 8.07
C GLN A 28 4.95 -9.92 8.42
N LYS A 29 5.32 -8.71 7.97
CA LYS A 29 6.61 -8.10 8.31
C LYS A 29 6.78 -7.82 9.80
N VAL A 30 5.70 -7.45 10.51
CA VAL A 30 5.70 -7.31 11.98
C VAL A 30 5.91 -8.66 12.65
N GLU A 31 5.14 -9.68 12.24
CA GLU A 31 5.22 -11.04 12.79
C GLU A 31 6.59 -11.68 12.58
N GLN A 32 7.26 -11.36 11.47
CA GLN A 32 8.60 -11.82 11.12
C GLN A 32 9.73 -10.93 11.67
N HIS A 33 9.40 -9.88 12.44
CA HIS A 33 10.37 -8.94 13.01
C HIS A 33 11.27 -8.27 11.96
N ILE A 34 10.72 -7.97 10.78
CA ILE A 34 11.44 -7.34 9.68
C ILE A 34 11.66 -5.84 9.92
N TYR A 35 10.71 -5.19 10.60
CA TYR A 35 10.84 -3.78 10.98
C TYR A 35 11.77 -3.65 12.19
N MET A 36 12.97 -3.12 11.96
CA MET A 36 13.97 -2.84 12.98
C MET A 36 13.74 -1.49 13.65
N THR A 37 13.04 -0.58 12.95
CA THR A 37 12.69 0.74 13.46
C THR A 37 11.23 1.09 13.19
N LEU A 38 10.70 2.02 14.00
CA LEU A 38 9.37 2.58 13.76
C LEU A 38 9.30 3.35 12.44
N GLU A 39 10.40 3.93 11.97
CA GLU A 39 10.42 4.66 10.69
C GLU A 39 10.19 3.70 9.52
N GLU A 40 10.80 2.51 9.52
CA GLU A 40 10.57 1.52 8.45
C GLU A 40 9.10 1.07 8.39
N PHE A 41 8.46 0.90 9.55
CA PHE A 41 7.02 0.61 9.62
C PHE A 41 6.18 1.79 9.09
N ARG A 42 6.53 3.01 9.50
CA ARG A 42 5.88 4.25 9.04
C ARG A 42 6.01 4.44 7.53
N GLU A 43 7.18 4.16 6.96
CA GLU A 43 7.42 4.25 5.53
C GLU A 43 6.48 3.33 4.73
N ASP A 44 6.22 2.12 5.21
CA ASP A 44 5.28 1.22 4.56
C ASP A 44 3.81 1.65 4.71
N ILE A 45 3.41 2.22 5.85
CA ILE A 45 2.08 2.85 5.98
C ILE A 45 1.93 3.95 4.92
N MET A 46 2.92 4.85 4.85
CA MET A 46 2.92 5.94 3.88
C MET A 46 2.91 5.40 2.45
N ARG A 47 3.59 4.28 2.18
CA ARG A 47 3.59 3.61 0.87
C ARG A 47 2.21 3.09 0.49
N VAL A 48 1.46 2.48 1.40
CA VAL A 48 0.07 2.07 1.17
C VAL A 48 -0.78 3.28 0.75
N CYS A 49 -0.74 4.37 1.51
CA CYS A 49 -1.54 5.57 1.23
C CYS A 49 -1.08 6.28 -0.06
N ASN A 50 0.22 6.38 -0.31
CA ASN A 50 0.78 7.02 -1.51
C ASN A 50 0.42 6.24 -2.77
N ASN A 51 0.58 4.92 -2.76
CA ASN A 51 0.24 4.08 -3.91
C ASN A 51 -1.26 4.19 -4.25
N ALA A 52 -2.11 4.22 -3.22
CA ALA A 52 -3.55 4.42 -3.39
C ALA A 52 -3.87 5.76 -4.07
N ARG A 53 -3.21 6.84 -3.65
CA ARG A 53 -3.41 8.19 -4.22
C ARG A 53 -2.81 8.36 -5.62
N ILE A 54 -1.71 7.68 -5.91
CA ILE A 54 -1.07 7.73 -7.24
C ILE A 54 -1.91 6.96 -8.26
N TYR A 55 -2.40 5.77 -7.91
CA TYR A 55 -3.09 4.90 -8.85
C TYR A 55 -4.57 5.28 -9.03
N ASN A 56 -5.26 5.67 -7.95
CA ASN A 56 -6.70 5.93 -8.01
C ASN A 56 -7.00 7.42 -8.19
N LYS A 57 -8.13 7.75 -8.84
CA LYS A 57 -8.58 9.14 -9.01
C LYS A 57 -9.12 9.72 -7.68
N PRO A 58 -9.02 11.04 -7.44
CA PRO A 58 -9.47 11.70 -6.20
C PRO A 58 -10.94 11.50 -5.82
N ASP A 59 -11.81 11.23 -6.78
CA ASP A 59 -13.23 11.00 -6.59
C ASP A 59 -13.57 9.55 -6.17
N THR A 60 -12.61 8.63 -6.24
CA THR A 60 -12.80 7.24 -5.84
C THR A 60 -12.77 7.07 -4.32
N ILE A 61 -13.48 6.06 -3.82
CA ILE A 61 -13.43 5.69 -2.40
C ILE A 61 -12.01 5.36 -1.94
N TYR A 62 -11.20 4.70 -2.78
CA TYR A 62 -9.84 4.31 -2.43
C TYR A 62 -8.91 5.50 -2.20
N TYR A 63 -9.04 6.55 -3.01
CA TYR A 63 -8.25 7.76 -2.80
C TYR A 63 -8.64 8.46 -1.50
N ARG A 64 -9.95 8.66 -1.28
CA ARG A 64 -10.47 9.35 -0.10
C ARG A 64 -10.14 8.63 1.19
N GLU A 65 -10.23 7.30 1.20
CA GLU A 65 -9.87 6.52 2.39
C GLU A 65 -8.35 6.57 2.65
N ALA A 66 -7.51 6.68 1.62
CA ALA A 66 -6.07 6.90 1.79
C ALA A 66 -5.69 8.31 2.30
N GLU A 67 -6.57 9.30 2.18
CA GLU A 67 -6.38 10.62 2.81
C GLU A 67 -6.77 10.64 4.30
N ARG A 68 -7.60 9.69 4.73
CA ARG A 68 -8.09 9.61 6.12
C ARG A 68 -7.19 8.77 7.03
N LEU A 69 -6.38 7.91 6.43
CA LEU A 69 -5.49 6.95 7.09
C LEU A 69 -4.16 7.60 7.46
#